data_AF-A0A2S9GFM9-F1
#
_entry.id   AF-A0A2S9GFM9-F1
#
_cell.length_a   1.000
_cell.length_b   1.000
_cell.length_c   1.000
_cell.angle_alpha   90.00
_cell.angle_beta   90.00
_cell.angle_gamma   90.00
#
_symmetry.space_group_name_H-M   'P 1'
#
loop_
_entity.id
_entity.type
_entity.pdbx_description
1 polymer ?
#
loop_
_entity_poly.entity_id
_entity_poly.type
_entity_poly.pdbx_seq_one_letter_code
_entity_poly.pdbx_strand_id
1 'polypeptide(L)'
;QLTPHIVRVVLGGKGFDTFTPNGNTDSYVKLVFVADDVDVSTLEQPLTLDSFNALPTERRPTVRTYTVRHADTQKREITVDFVVH
;
A
#
# COMPACT_ATOMS: atom_id res chain seq x y z
N GLN A 1 -15.00 1.45 11.66
CA GLN A 1 -14.50 2.81 11.95
C GLN A 1 -14.10 2.85 13.42
N LEU A 2 -12.85 3.22 13.74
CA LEU A 2 -12.33 3.18 15.12
C LEU A 2 -12.70 4.46 15.88
N THR A 3 -12.63 5.59 15.19
CA THR A 3 -13.07 6.92 15.64
C THR A 3 -13.60 7.68 14.40
N PRO A 4 -14.28 8.84 14.55
CA PRO A 4 -14.79 9.60 13.40
C PRO A 4 -13.74 9.85 12.31
N HIS A 5 -12.49 10.08 12.70
CA HIS A 5 -11.38 10.43 11.80
C HIS A 5 -10.38 9.28 11.55
N ILE A 6 -10.68 8.05 11.99
CA ILE A 6 -9.80 6.90 11.73
C ILE A 6 -10.56 5.78 11.01
N VAL A 7 -10.09 5.49 9.80
CA VAL A 7 -10.55 4.37 8.97
C VAL A 7 -9.50 3.28 8.97
N ARG A 8 -9.89 2.09 9.46
CA ARG A 8 -9.06 0.88 9.37
C ARG A 8 -9.32 0.19 8.03
N VAL A 9 -8.25 -0.14 7.32
CA VAL A 9 -8.27 -0.93 6.09
C VAL A 9 -7.46 -2.20 6.31
N VAL A 10 -8.02 -3.32 5.85
CA VAL A 10 -7.33 -4.62 5.82
C VAL A 10 -7.01 -4.93 4.36
N LEU A 11 -5.73 -5.10 4.05
CA LEU A 11 -5.21 -5.34 2.72
C LEU A 11 -4.67 -6.78 2.66
N GLY A 12 -5.18 -7.56 1.71
CA GLY A 12 -4.71 -8.93 1.47
C GLY A 12 -4.52 -9.21 -0.02
N GLY A 13 -4.47 -10.48 -0.37
CA GLY A 13 -4.34 -10.94 -1.76
C GLY A 13 -2.96 -11.50 -2.10
N LYS A 14 -2.75 -11.82 -3.39
CA LYS A 14 -1.51 -12.48 -3.87
C LYS A 14 -0.27 -11.64 -3.63
N GLY A 15 -0.39 -10.31 -3.63
CA GLY A 15 0.71 -9.39 -3.34
C GLY A 15 1.26 -9.47 -1.92
N PHE A 16 0.57 -10.13 -0.97
CA PHE A 16 1.09 -10.31 0.39
C PHE A 16 2.39 -11.15 0.40
N ASP A 17 2.60 -12.03 -0.57
CA ASP A 17 3.82 -12.86 -0.64
C ASP A 17 5.11 -12.05 -0.81
N THR A 18 5.00 -10.80 -1.28
CA THR A 18 6.15 -9.90 -1.42
C THR A 18 6.38 -9.04 -0.17
N PHE A 19 5.57 -9.21 0.88
CA PHE A 19 5.68 -8.49 2.14
C PHE A 19 6.25 -9.39 3.23
N THR A 20 7.36 -8.98 3.82
CA THR A 20 7.92 -9.62 5.01
C THR A 20 7.64 -8.73 6.22
N PRO A 21 6.75 -9.13 7.15
CA PRO A 21 6.57 -8.39 8.39
C PRO A 21 7.91 -8.36 9.13
N ASN A 22 8.40 -7.16 9.46
CA ASN A 22 9.48 -7.06 10.43
C ASN A 22 8.83 -7.08 11.82
N GLY A 23 9.36 -7.84 12.78
CA GLY A 23 8.73 -8.04 14.10
C GLY A 23 8.69 -6.78 14.98
N ASN A 24 8.96 -5.61 14.42
CA ASN A 24 9.05 -4.35 15.13
C ASN A 24 7.72 -3.59 15.05
N THR A 25 7.47 -2.73 16.03
CA THR A 25 6.25 -1.92 16.09
C THR A 25 6.25 -0.72 15.14
N ASP A 26 7.39 -0.43 14.51
CA ASP A 26 7.59 0.68 13.57
C ASP A 26 7.59 0.24 12.10
N SER A 27 7.14 -1.00 11.78
CA SER A 27 6.99 -1.42 10.39
C SER A 27 6.08 -0.45 9.64
N TYR A 28 6.49 -0.08 8.43
CA TYR A 28 5.70 0.78 7.55
C TYR A 28 5.67 0.22 6.13
N VAL A 29 4.66 0.64 5.38
CA VAL A 29 4.52 0.39 3.95
C VAL A 29 4.43 1.71 3.20
N LYS A 30 4.83 1.67 1.92
CA LYS A 30 4.55 2.75 0.97
C LYS A 30 3.28 2.40 0.21
N LEU A 31 2.24 3.20 0.38
CA LEU A 31 1.03 3.12 -0.42
C LEU A 31 1.17 4.04 -1.62
N VAL A 32 0.93 3.48 -2.80
CA VAL A 32 1.04 4.16 -4.08
C VAL A 32 -0.36 4.40 -4.62
N PHE A 33 -0.77 5.66 -4.71
CA PHE A 33 -2.07 6.08 -5.22
C PHE A 33 -1.91 6.52 -6.67
N VAL A 34 -2.47 5.71 -7.56
CA VAL A 34 -2.39 5.90 -9.01
C VAL A 34 -3.66 6.59 -9.49
N ALA A 35 -3.54 7.41 -10.54
CA ALA A 35 -4.71 7.98 -11.22
C ALA A 35 -5.61 6.85 -11.76
N ASP A 36 -6.91 7.13 -11.83
CA ASP A 36 -7.96 6.19 -12.24
C ASP A 36 -7.81 5.69 -13.67
N ASP A 37 -7.23 6.52 -14.54
CA ASP A 37 -7.00 6.23 -15.95
C ASP A 37 -5.71 5.45 -16.25
N VAL A 38 -4.88 5.15 -15.23
CA VAL A 38 -3.64 4.38 -15.40
C VAL A 38 -3.89 2.90 -15.20
N ASP A 39 -3.70 2.11 -16.26
CA ASP A 39 -3.73 0.66 -16.19
C ASP A 39 -2.42 0.09 -15.65
N VAL A 40 -2.39 -0.19 -14.34
CA VAL A 40 -1.22 -0.75 -13.65
C VAL A 40 -0.84 -2.15 -14.12
N SER A 41 -1.72 -2.86 -14.82
CA SER A 41 -1.43 -4.20 -15.33
C SER A 41 -0.48 -4.18 -16.54
N THR A 42 -0.37 -3.04 -17.21
CA THR A 42 0.53 -2.83 -18.35
C THR A 42 1.95 -2.41 -17.93
N LEU A 43 2.14 -2.09 -16.65
CA LEU A 43 3.44 -1.73 -16.09
C LEU A 43 4.29 -2.96 -15.76
N GLU A 44 5.60 -2.77 -15.67
CA GLU A 44 6.56 -3.82 -15.33
C GLU A 44 6.22 -4.48 -13.99
N GLN A 45 6.12 -5.81 -14.01
CA GLN A 45 5.80 -6.65 -12.86
C GLN A 45 7.07 -7.37 -12.35
N PRO A 46 7.23 -7.55 -11.02
CA PRO A 46 6.34 -7.07 -9.97
C PRO A 46 6.36 -5.54 -9.88
N LEU A 47 5.21 -4.94 -9.54
CA LEU A 47 5.14 -3.50 -9.33
C LEU A 47 6.12 -3.07 -8.24
N THR A 48 7.03 -2.19 -8.61
CA THR A 48 7.92 -1.46 -7.70
C THR A 48 7.69 0.04 -7.87
N LEU A 49 8.34 0.88 -7.06
CA LEU A 49 8.29 2.33 -7.29
C LEU A 49 8.86 2.70 -8.66
N ASP A 50 9.82 1.93 -9.17
CA ASP A 50 10.46 2.20 -10.45
C ASP A 50 9.54 1.89 -11.64
N SER A 51 8.57 0.99 -11.49
CA SER A 51 7.57 0.67 -12.52
C SER A 51 6.77 1.92 -12.96
N PHE A 52 6.70 2.95 -12.12
CA PHE A 52 5.98 4.19 -12.40
C PHE A 52 6.85 5.28 -13.06
N ASN A 53 8.16 5.07 -13.20
CA ASN A 53 9.06 6.05 -13.81
C ASN A 53 8.78 6.26 -15.32
N ALA A 54 8.17 5.26 -15.97
CA ALA A 54 7.76 5.31 -17.37
C ALA A 54 6.51 6.19 -17.60
N LEU A 55 5.76 6.54 -16.55
CA LEU A 55 4.61 7.43 -16.66
C LEU A 55 5.06 8.88 -16.87
N PRO A 56 4.27 9.69 -17.61
CA PRO A 56 4.43 11.14 -17.64
C PRO A 56 4.46 11.72 -16.22
N THR A 57 5.22 12.78 -16.01
CA THR A 57 5.41 13.40 -14.67
C THR A 57 4.08 13.74 -14.00
N GLU A 58 3.11 14.23 -14.77
CA GLU A 58 1.77 14.62 -14.32
C GLU A 58 0.92 13.42 -13.90
N ARG A 59 1.31 12.21 -14.32
CA ARG A 59 0.66 10.93 -14.00
C ARG A 59 1.45 10.11 -13.00
N ARG A 60 2.60 10.58 -12.51
CA ARG A 60 3.35 9.87 -11.47
C ARG A 60 2.52 9.80 -10.19
N PRO A 61 2.44 8.62 -9.56
CA PRO A 61 1.55 8.42 -8.45
C PRO A 61 2.01 9.16 -7.21
N THR A 62 1.04 9.46 -6.35
CA THR A 62 1.34 9.97 -5.03
C THR A 62 1.71 8.82 -4.11
N VAL A 63 2.87 8.91 -3.44
CA VAL A 63 3.31 7.92 -2.46
C VAL A 63 3.10 8.45 -1.05
N ARG A 64 2.57 7.59 -0.17
CA ARG A 64 2.40 7.89 1.26
C ARG A 64 2.95 6.75 2.10
N THR A 65 3.65 7.11 3.18
CA THR A 65 4.15 6.16 4.16
C THR A 65 3.10 5.98 5.25
N TYR A 66 2.71 4.73 5.52
CA TYR A 66 1.78 4.39 6.59
C TYR A 66 2.36 3.28 7.46
N THR A 67 2.12 3.36 8.77
CA THR A 67 2.49 2.32 9.72
C THR A 67 1.60 1.09 9.51
N VAL A 68 2.21 -0.10 9.56
CA VAL A 68 1.49 -1.36 9.61
C VAL A 68 1.01 -1.57 11.04
N ARG A 69 -0.31 -1.49 11.25
CA ARG A 69 -0.90 -1.64 12.58
C ARG A 69 -0.82 -3.08 13.08
N HIS A 70 -0.94 -4.03 12.16
CA HIS A 70 -0.86 -5.47 12.39
C HIS A 70 -0.59 -6.21 11.07
N ALA A 71 0.14 -7.31 11.14
CA ALA A 71 0.30 -8.25 10.03
C ALA A 71 -0.12 -9.64 10.50
N ASP A 72 -1.09 -10.24 9.80
CA ASP A 72 -1.57 -11.60 10.03
C ASP A 72 -1.04 -12.49 8.88
N THR A 73 0.00 -13.26 9.16
CA THR A 73 0.65 -14.13 8.16
C THR A 73 -0.18 -15.37 7.83
N GLN A 74 -1.08 -15.81 8.72
CA GLN A 74 -1.95 -16.95 8.46
C GLN A 74 -3.05 -16.56 7.47
N LYS A 75 -3.64 -15.37 7.64
CA LYS A 75 -4.65 -14.83 6.72
C LYS A 75 -4.05 -14.13 5.50
N ARG A 76 -2.75 -13.82 5.55
CA ARG A 76 -2.01 -13.09 4.50
C ARG A 76 -2.58 -11.68 4.32
N GLU A 77 -2.70 -10.97 5.43
CA GLU A 77 -3.30 -9.65 5.51
C GLU A 77 -2.43 -8.67 6.31
N ILE A 78 -2.40 -7.40 5.89
CA ILE A 78 -1.91 -6.29 6.71
C ILE A 78 -3.06 -5.36 7.07
N THR A 79 -2.99 -4.78 8.26
CA THR A 79 -3.93 -3.76 8.73
C THR A 79 -3.24 -2.41 8.74
N VAL A 80 -3.88 -1.40 8.15
CA VAL A 80 -3.42 -0.01 8.13
C VAL A 80 -4.54 0.89 8.64
N ASP A 81 -4.20 1.83 9.52
CA ASP A 81 -5.13 2.84 10.04
C ASP A 81 -4.86 4.18 9.36
N PHE A 82 -5.87 4.73 8.67
CA PHE A 82 -5.82 6.01 7.97
C PHE A 82 -6.46 7.09 8.83
N VAL A 83 -5.75 8.21 8.98
CA VAL A 83 -6.37 9.45 9.46
C VAL A 83 -7.07 10.13 8.29
N VAL A 84 -8.36 10.43 8.45
CA VAL A 84 -9.17 11.16 7.46
C VAL A 84 -9.48 12.55 8.00
N HIS A 85 -9.16 13.56 7.19
CA HIS A 85 -9.36 14.98 7.49
C HIS A 85 -10.52 15.54 6.69
#